data_AF-A0A8B7E634-F1
#
_entry.id   AF-A0A8B7E634-F1
#
_cell.length_a   1.000
_cell.length_b   1.000
_cell.length_c   1.000
_cell.angle_alpha   90.00
_cell.angle_beta   90.00
_cell.angle_gamma   90.00
#
_symmetry.space_group_name_H-M   'P 1'
#
loop_
_entity.id
_entity.type
_entity.pdbx_description
1 polymer ?
#
loop_
_entity_poly.entity_id
_entity_poly.type
_entity_poly.pdbx_seq_one_letter_code
_entity_poly.pdbx_strand_id
1 'polypeptide(L)'
;MDVAAVNQLGGPGLIVEIDESLFFKRKYNVGHNVEKHWIFRAFDVTSKKGYLRRVEDRTAQTLVPIIQQWVAPGSIIHSDQWASYTKLNNLGYNHFTVNHTINFVDPDTGASTNHEKRVVLVSDETKVK
;
A
#
# COMPACT_ATOMS: atom_id res chain seq x y z
N MET A 1 19.16 -7.33 21.78
CA MET A 1 19.63 -7.53 20.40
C MET A 1 18.96 -6.43 19.59
N ASP A 2 19.68 -5.34 19.36
CA ASP A 2 19.19 -4.26 18.51
C ASP A 2 19.22 -4.75 17.07
N VAL A 3 18.04 -5.14 16.58
CA VAL A 3 17.82 -5.35 15.16
C VAL A 3 17.94 -3.95 14.56
N ALA A 4 18.99 -3.72 13.77
CA ALA A 4 19.21 -2.46 13.05
C ALA A 4 17.87 -1.98 12.49
N ALA A 5 17.47 -0.76 12.86
CA ALA A 5 16.19 -0.19 12.49
C ALA A 5 16.02 -0.30 10.97
N VAL A 6 15.21 -1.25 10.53
CA VAL A 6 14.61 -1.17 9.21
C VAL A 6 13.86 0.15 9.25
N ASN A 7 14.24 1.10 8.40
CA ASN A 7 13.56 2.40 8.32
C ASN A 7 12.15 2.14 7.78
N GLN A 8 11.23 1.76 8.69
CA GLN A 8 9.83 1.57 8.39
C GLN A 8 9.22 2.91 7.96
N LEU A 9 8.20 2.82 7.12
CA LEU A 9 7.36 3.95 6.73
C LEU A 9 6.45 4.33 7.89
N GLY A 10 6.13 5.63 7.97
CA GLY A 10 5.22 6.15 8.97
C GLY A 10 5.79 6.16 10.38
N GLY A 11 4.94 5.89 11.36
CA GLY A 11 5.18 6.03 12.79
C GLY A 11 3.94 6.53 13.53
N PRO A 12 3.92 6.55 14.87
CA PRO A 12 2.79 7.02 15.65
C PRO A 12 2.25 8.37 15.17
N GLY A 13 0.99 8.39 14.72
CA GLY A 13 0.31 9.59 14.21
C GLY A 13 0.69 10.02 12.77
N LEU A 14 1.61 9.32 12.11
CA LEU A 14 1.96 9.55 10.71
C LEU A 14 1.11 8.68 9.79
N ILE A 15 0.82 9.21 8.60
CA ILE A 15 -0.08 8.58 7.63
C ILE A 15 0.73 7.76 6.62
N VAL A 16 0.34 6.50 6.46
CA VAL A 16 0.79 5.63 5.38
C VAL A 16 -0.42 5.22 4.54
N GLU A 17 -0.39 5.54 3.25
CA GLU A 17 -1.39 5.11 2.27
C GLU A 17 -0.96 3.76 1.70
N ILE A 18 -1.84 2.76 1.69
CA ILE A 18 -1.57 1.42 1.14
C ILE A 18 -2.58 1.06 0.05
N ASP A 19 -2.14 0.31 -0.96
CA ASP A 19 -3.00 -0.14 -2.07
C ASP A 19 -2.41 -1.35 -2.82
N GLU A 20 -3.27 -2.10 -3.51
CA GLU A 20 -2.92 -3.21 -4.40
C GLU A 20 -3.30 -2.89 -5.84
N SER A 21 -2.30 -2.94 -6.73
CA SER A 21 -2.51 -2.74 -8.16
C SER A 21 -2.22 -4.01 -8.94
N LEU A 22 -3.13 -4.34 -9.86
CA LEU A 22 -2.93 -5.42 -10.83
C LEU A 22 -2.16 -4.89 -12.05
N PHE A 23 -0.90 -5.28 -12.19
CA PHE A 23 -0.11 -4.98 -13.38
C PHE A 23 -0.51 -5.90 -14.55
N PHE A 24 -0.63 -5.30 -15.74
CA PHE A 24 -1.06 -5.94 -17.00
C PHE A 24 -2.53 -6.40 -17.07
N LYS A 25 -3.44 -5.47 -16.78
CA LYS A 25 -4.87 -5.64 -17.09
C LYS A 25 -5.12 -5.43 -18.59
N ARG A 26 -5.74 -6.41 -19.25
CA ARG A 26 -6.23 -6.25 -20.63
C ARG A 26 -7.20 -5.06 -20.70
N LYS A 27 -7.01 -4.16 -21.66
CA LYS A 27 -8.02 -3.16 -21.97
C LYS A 27 -9.23 -3.89 -22.60
N TYR A 28 -10.40 -3.77 -21.99
CA TYR A 28 -11.64 -4.43 -22.44
C TYR A 28 -11.60 -5.97 -22.53
N ASN A 29 -10.71 -6.65 -21.79
CA ASN A 29 -10.48 -8.10 -21.90
C ASN A 29 -10.02 -8.60 -23.29
N VAL A 30 -9.75 -7.69 -24.23
CA VAL A 30 -9.30 -7.98 -25.60
C VAL A 30 -7.77 -7.86 -25.68
N GLY A 31 -7.12 -8.72 -26.46
CA GLY A 31 -5.68 -8.71 -26.73
C GLY A 31 -4.89 -9.85 -26.08
N HIS A 32 -3.56 -9.79 -26.20
CA HIS A 32 -2.62 -10.83 -25.79
C HIS A 32 -2.79 -11.23 -24.31
N ASN A 33 -2.68 -12.52 -24.00
CA ASN A 33 -2.64 -12.97 -22.61
C ASN A 33 -1.27 -12.67 -22.02
N VAL A 34 -1.22 -11.69 -21.13
CA VAL A 34 -0.02 -11.34 -20.38
C VAL A 34 -0.18 -11.85 -18.95
N GLU A 35 0.92 -12.33 -18.38
CA GLU A 35 0.97 -12.77 -17.00
C GLU A 35 0.57 -11.61 -16.08
N LYS A 36 -0.34 -11.90 -15.15
CA LYS A 36 -0.88 -10.91 -14.23
C LYS A 36 -0.04 -10.90 -12.96
N HIS A 37 0.33 -9.71 -12.49
CA HIS A 37 1.09 -9.57 -11.26
C HIS A 37 0.39 -8.59 -10.33
N TRP A 38 0.20 -8.99 -9.07
CA TRP A 38 -0.20 -8.08 -8.02
C TRP A 38 1.01 -7.33 -7.50
N ILE A 39 0.87 -6.02 -7.37
CA ILE A 39 1.86 -5.16 -6.72
C ILE A 39 1.18 -4.55 -5.50
N PHE A 40 1.71 -4.84 -4.32
CA PHE A 40 1.41 -4.13 -3.09
C PHE A 40 2.24 -2.85 -3.03
N ARG A 41 1.62 -1.74 -2.60
CA ARG A 41 2.25 -0.43 -2.46
C ARG A 41 1.96 0.15 -1.09
N ALA A 42 2.96 0.79 -0.49
CA ALA A 42 2.80 1.60 0.72
C ALA A 42 3.53 2.94 0.52
N PHE A 43 2.92 4.04 0.93
CA PHE A 43 3.45 5.38 0.73
C PHE A 43 3.32 6.20 1.99
N ASP A 44 4.45 6.67 2.52
CA ASP A 44 4.48 7.59 3.66
C ASP A 44 4.21 9.02 3.17
N VAL A 45 3.09 9.58 3.60
CA VAL A 45 2.62 10.90 3.19
C VAL A 45 3.56 12.01 3.68
N THR A 46 4.20 11.83 4.84
CA THR A 46 5.08 12.84 5.44
C THR A 46 6.45 12.81 4.79
N SER A 47 7.09 11.63 4.73
CA SER A 47 8.46 11.50 4.20
C SER A 47 8.52 11.46 2.67
N LYS A 48 7.37 11.30 1.99
CA LYS A 48 7.25 11.13 0.54
C LYS A 48 8.03 9.92 0.00
N LYS A 49 8.23 8.90 0.84
CA LYS A 49 8.88 7.64 0.48
C LYS A 49 7.83 6.56 0.22
N GLY A 50 8.09 5.73 -0.78
CA GLY A 50 7.23 4.61 -1.16
C GLY A 50 7.95 3.27 -1.06
N TYR A 51 7.16 2.22 -0.87
CA TYR A 51 7.55 0.82 -0.96
C TYR A 51 6.65 0.12 -1.97
N LEU A 52 7.24 -0.73 -2.83
CA LEU A 52 6.51 -1.56 -3.77
C LEU A 52 7.03 -2.99 -3.72
N ARG A 53 6.11 -3.96 -3.75
CA ARG A 53 6.46 -5.38 -3.79
C ARG A 53 5.50 -6.15 -4.68
N ARG A 54 6.06 -6.97 -5.57
CA ARG A 54 5.28 -8.02 -6.24
C ARG A 54 4.84 -9.06 -5.22
N VAL A 55 3.55 -9.38 -5.23
CA VAL A 55 2.92 -10.39 -4.37
C VAL A 55 2.19 -11.41 -5.23
N GLU A 56 2.06 -12.63 -4.72
CA GLU A 56 1.37 -13.71 -5.42
C GLU A 56 -0.15 -13.50 -5.39
N ASP A 57 -0.66 -13.04 -4.24
CA ASP A 57 -2.06 -12.69 -4.04
C ASP A 57 -2.21 -11.47 -3.10
N ARG A 58 -3.46 -11.03 -2.93
CA ARG A 58 -3.86 -9.90 -2.08
C ARG A 58 -4.60 -10.36 -0.82
N THR A 59 -4.32 -11.58 -0.35
CA THR A 59 -4.94 -12.10 0.87
C THR A 59 -4.34 -11.42 2.10
N ALA A 60 -5.10 -11.39 3.20
CA ALA A 60 -4.57 -10.90 4.47
C ALA A 60 -3.31 -11.69 4.92
N GLN A 61 -3.24 -12.99 4.61
CA GLN A 61 -2.09 -13.84 4.94
C GLN A 61 -0.81 -13.37 4.25
N THR A 62 -0.92 -12.86 3.02
CA THR A 62 0.21 -12.31 2.27
C THR A 62 0.54 -10.87 2.67
N LEU A 63 -0.49 -10.02 2.80
CA LEU A 63 -0.29 -8.57 2.95
C LEU A 63 0.04 -8.12 4.37
N VAL A 64 -0.59 -8.72 5.39
CA VAL A 64 -0.39 -8.31 6.79
C VAL A 64 1.07 -8.43 7.23
N PRO A 65 1.80 -9.53 6.95
CA PRO A 65 3.21 -9.62 7.31
C PRO A 65 4.07 -8.56 6.61
N ILE A 66 3.75 -8.21 5.36
CA ILE A 66 4.46 -7.16 4.62
C ILE A 66 4.23 -5.79 5.29
N ILE A 67 2.99 -5.49 5.67
CA ILE A 67 2.64 -4.26 6.39
C ILE A 67 3.39 -4.20 7.73
N GLN A 68 3.38 -5.27 8.52
CA GLN A 68 4.10 -5.31 9.80
C GLN A 68 5.61 -5.16 9.66
N GLN A 69 6.17 -5.62 8.55
CA GLN A 69 7.59 -5.46 8.25
C GLN A 69 7.93 -4.01 7.85
N TRP A 70 7.08 -3.34 7.08
CA TRP A 70 7.42 -2.06 6.42
C TRP A 70 6.72 -0.83 6.97
N VAL A 71 5.66 -0.98 7.76
CA VAL A 71 4.89 0.12 8.35
C VAL A 71 5.02 0.06 9.87
N ALA A 72 5.51 1.15 10.44
CA ALA A 72 5.75 1.25 11.87
C ALA A 72 4.44 1.12 12.67
N PRO A 73 4.41 0.36 13.78
CA PRO A 73 3.26 0.31 14.68
C PRO A 73 2.82 1.71 15.14
N GLY A 74 1.52 1.90 15.36
CA GLY A 74 0.92 3.18 15.71
C GLY A 74 0.68 4.13 14.53
N SER A 75 1.10 3.76 13.31
CA SER A 75 0.79 4.52 12.10
C SER A 75 -0.71 4.61 11.84
N ILE A 76 -1.11 5.71 11.24
CA ILE A 76 -2.42 5.86 10.63
C ILE A 76 -2.35 5.25 9.24
N ILE A 77 -3.13 4.21 8.98
CA ILE A 77 -3.18 3.57 7.66
C ILE A 77 -4.43 4.05 6.93
N HIS A 78 -4.27 4.56 5.71
CA HIS A 78 -5.37 4.76 4.79
C HIS A 78 -5.33 3.69 3.69
N SER A 79 -6.44 3.01 3.47
CA SER A 79 -6.61 2.09 2.34
C SER A 79 -7.97 2.27 1.69
N ASP A 80 -8.24 1.55 0.62
CA ASP A 80 -9.60 1.30 0.16
C ASP A 80 -10.34 0.33 1.10
N GLN A 81 -11.61 0.02 0.81
CA GLN A 81 -12.47 -0.86 1.62
C GLN A 81 -12.19 -2.35 1.42
N TRP A 82 -10.92 -2.76 1.24
CA TRP A 82 -10.56 -4.14 0.97
C TRP A 82 -10.62 -5.03 2.23
N ALA A 83 -11.25 -6.21 2.11
CA ALA A 83 -11.51 -7.11 3.24
C ALA A 83 -10.23 -7.61 3.93
N SER A 84 -9.12 -7.71 3.21
CA SER A 84 -7.84 -8.15 3.76
C SER A 84 -7.30 -7.23 4.86
N TYR A 85 -7.76 -5.97 4.92
CA TYR A 85 -7.30 -4.96 5.87
C TYR A 85 -8.14 -4.83 7.14
N THR A 86 -9.26 -5.56 7.23
CA THR A 86 -10.21 -5.47 8.37
C THR A 86 -9.59 -5.68 9.75
N LYS A 87 -8.45 -6.39 9.85
CA LYS A 87 -7.77 -6.69 11.12
C LYS A 87 -6.69 -5.67 11.51
N LEU A 88 -6.38 -4.67 10.69
CA LEU A 88 -5.27 -3.75 10.94
C LEU A 88 -5.42 -2.97 12.25
N ASN A 89 -6.64 -2.57 12.62
CA ASN A 89 -6.90 -1.94 13.93
C ASN A 89 -6.48 -2.81 15.11
N ASN A 90 -6.68 -4.13 15.01
CA ASN A 90 -6.32 -5.09 16.06
C ASN A 90 -4.81 -5.38 16.11
N LEU A 91 -4.04 -4.91 15.12
CA LEU A 91 -2.61 -5.16 14.98
C LEU A 91 -1.76 -3.94 15.36
N GLY A 92 -2.37 -2.93 15.99
CA GLY A 92 -1.67 -1.74 16.48
C GLY A 92 -1.58 -0.60 15.48
N TYR A 93 -2.46 -0.57 14.48
CA TYR A 93 -2.59 0.55 13.53
C TYR A 93 -3.89 1.31 13.74
N ASN A 94 -3.93 2.58 13.35
CA ASN A 94 -5.18 3.34 13.26
C ASN A 94 -5.64 3.31 11.79
N HIS A 95 -6.49 2.35 11.45
CA HIS A 95 -6.87 2.08 10.07
C HIS A 95 -8.18 2.76 9.71
N PHE A 96 -8.11 3.58 8.66
CA PHE A 96 -9.25 4.23 8.02
C PHE A 96 -9.35 3.78 6.56
N THR A 97 -10.59 3.71 6.06
CA THR A 97 -10.86 3.30 4.69
C THR A 97 -11.51 4.42 3.89
N VAL A 98 -11.20 4.50 2.60
CA VAL A 98 -11.83 5.45 1.68
C VAL A 98 -12.71 4.69 0.70
N ASN A 99 -13.97 5.11 0.57
CA ASN A 99 -14.85 4.60 -0.47
C ASN A 99 -14.71 5.43 -1.76
N HIS A 100 -13.85 4.98 -2.67
CA HIS A 100 -13.60 5.64 -3.95
C HIS A 100 -14.76 5.62 -4.95
N THR A 101 -15.85 4.90 -4.67
CA THR A 101 -17.07 5.01 -5.49
C THR A 101 -17.90 6.25 -5.13
N ILE A 102 -17.69 6.81 -3.94
CA ILE A 102 -18.46 7.93 -3.40
C ILE A 102 -17.60 9.18 -3.33
N ASN A 103 -16.39 9.08 -2.75
CA ASN A 103 -15.53 10.23 -2.48
C ASN A 103 -14.04 9.96 -2.81
N PHE A 104 -13.32 11.00 -3.24
CA PHE A 104 -11.85 10.95 -3.39
C PHE A 104 -11.10 11.15 -2.08
N VAL A 105 -11.75 11.78 -1.10
CA VAL A 105 -11.30 11.97 0.28
C VAL A 105 -12.52 11.74 1.15
N ASP A 106 -12.40 10.90 2.17
CA ASP A 106 -13.48 10.67 3.12
C ASP A 106 -13.76 11.96 3.93
N PRO A 107 -14.99 12.50 3.93
CA PRO A 107 -15.27 13.81 4.51
C PRO A 107 -15.25 13.81 6.05
N ASP A 108 -15.46 12.66 6.69
CA ASP A 108 -15.57 12.55 8.15
C ASP A 108 -14.20 12.28 8.78
N THR A 109 -13.40 11.44 8.13
CA THR A 109 -12.08 11.01 8.64
C THR A 109 -10.92 11.75 7.98
N GLY A 110 -11.14 12.40 6.84
CA GLY A 110 -10.09 12.97 6.00
C GLY A 110 -9.23 11.92 5.29
N ALA A 111 -9.61 10.64 5.34
CA ALA A 111 -8.84 9.57 4.74
C ALA A 111 -8.74 9.72 3.21
N SER A 112 -7.56 9.47 2.65
CA SER A 112 -7.29 9.56 1.22
C SER A 112 -6.24 8.54 0.81
N THR A 113 -6.32 8.06 -0.43
CA THR A 113 -5.24 7.33 -1.11
C THR A 113 -4.96 8.03 -2.46
N ASN A 114 -4.59 9.30 -2.40
CA ASN A 114 -4.33 10.08 -3.62
C ASN A 114 -2.84 10.32 -3.84
N HIS A 115 -2.00 10.14 -2.82
CA HIS A 115 -0.57 10.40 -2.93
C HIS A 115 0.17 9.16 -3.44
N GLU A 116 -0.26 7.96 -3.07
CA GLU A 116 0.30 6.71 -3.63
C GLU A 116 0.06 6.61 -5.15
N LYS A 117 -1.04 7.18 -5.65
CA LYS A 117 -1.36 7.24 -7.10
C LYS A 117 -0.45 8.16 -7.90
N ARG A 118 0.31 9.06 -7.24
CA ARG A 118 1.25 9.99 -7.87
C ARG A 118 2.70 9.51 -7.85
N VAL A 119 2.97 8.36 -7.23
CA VAL A 119 4.31 7.76 -7.21
C VAL A 119 4.66 7.29 -8.62
N VAL A 120 5.51 8.05 -9.29
CA VAL A 120 6.11 7.64 -10.57
C VAL A 120 7.09 6.53 -10.26
N LEU A 121 6.92 5.38 -10.92
CA LEU A 121 7.93 4.33 -10.94
C LEU A 121 9.20 4.90 -11.59
N VAL A 122 10.15 5.34 -10.77
CA VAL A 122 11.53 5.49 -11.24
C VAL A 122 12.10 4.08 -11.17
N SER A 123 12.08 3.38 -12.30
CA SER A 123 12.89 2.17 -12.43
C SER A 123 14.34 2.60 -12.23
N ASP A 124 14.98 2.09 -11.19
CA ASP A 124 16.42 2.20 -11.04
C ASP A 124 17.05 1.48 -12.24
N GLU A 125 17.55 2.24 -13.20
CA GLU A 125 18.41 1.73 -14.27
C GLU A 125 19.78 1.36 -13.68
N THR A 126 19.83 0.42 -12.74
CA THR A 126 21.08 -0.20 -12.36
C THR A 126 21.03 -1.72 -12.51
N LYS A 127 21.69 -2.11 -13.62
CA LYS A 127 22.42 -3.35 -13.88
C LYS A 127 21.63 -4.54 -14.41
N VAL A 128 21.68 -4.66 -15.75
CA VAL A 128 22.08 -5.92 -16.37
C VAL A 128 23.44 -5.68 -17.03
N LYS A 129 24.45 -6.41 -16.56
CA LYS A 129 25.74 -6.58 -17.24
C LYS A 129 25.55 -7.45 -18.48
#